data_AF-A0A8T0Q1M5-F1
#
_entry.id   AF-A0A8T0Q1M5-F1
#
_cell.length_a   1.000
_cell.length_b   1.000
_cell.length_c   1.000
_cell.angle_alpha   90.00
_cell.angle_beta   90.00
_cell.angle_gamma   90.00
#
_symmetry.space_group_name_H-M   'P 1'
#
loop_
_entity.id
_entity.type
_entity.pdbx_description
1 polymer ?
#
loop_
_entity_poly.entity_id
_entity_poly.type
_entity_poly.pdbx_seq_one_letter_code
_entity_poly.pdbx_strand_id
1 'polypeptide(L)'
;MARKKIREYDSKRLLKENLKRLAGIDLTILSAQITQSTDFAELVSQQPWLSTTKLVVKPDMLFGKRGKSGLVALNLDFDQVKEFVKERLGVEIEMGGCKAPITTFIVEPFVPHDQEYYLSIVSERLGSTISFSECGGIEIEENWDKVKTVFLPTEKPMTPDACAPLIATLPLEARGKIGDFIKGVFAVFQDLDFSFMEMNPFTMVNGEPYPLDMRGELDDTAAFKNFKKWGAIEFPLPFGRVLSPTESFIHELDEKTSASLKFTVLNPKGRIWTMVAGGGASVIYADTVGDLGYASELGNYAEYSGAPNEEEVLHYARVVLDCATADPDGRKRALLIGGGIANFTDVAATFNGIIRALREKVHWMAHSRILANVVLLGTTYIFSPDSSPHNLFSGIQLEGFKDAHLCSQRWPELPIWTG
;
A
#
# COMPACT_ATOMS: atom_id res chain seq x y z
N MET A 1 3.44 12.13 1.09
CA MET A 1 3.24 11.15 2.17
C MET A 1 2.60 9.93 1.55
N ALA A 2 3.36 8.85 1.40
CA ALA A 2 2.75 7.59 1.01
C ALA A 2 2.20 6.96 2.30
N ARG A 3 0.87 7.11 2.46
CA ARG A 3 0.15 6.54 3.60
C ARG A 3 0.09 5.04 3.41
N LYS A 4 0.74 4.29 4.30
CA LYS A 4 0.76 2.83 4.26
C LYS A 4 0.03 2.26 5.46
N LYS A 5 -0.94 1.39 5.19
CA LYS A 5 -1.63 0.61 6.21
C LYS A 5 -0.65 -0.37 6.85
N ILE A 6 -0.80 -0.55 8.15
CA ILE A 6 -0.11 -1.58 8.92
C ILE A 6 -1.12 -2.53 9.53
N ARG A 7 -0.66 -3.73 9.88
CA ARG A 7 -1.50 -4.74 10.53
C ARG A 7 -2.00 -4.24 11.88
N GLU A 8 -3.12 -4.80 12.33
CA GLU A 8 -3.66 -4.51 13.65
C GLU A 8 -2.66 -4.90 14.75
N TYR A 9 -1.97 -6.03 14.57
CA TYR A 9 -0.89 -6.49 15.45
C TYR A 9 0.18 -5.40 15.66
N ASP A 10 0.69 -4.82 14.56
CA ASP A 10 1.70 -3.76 14.62
C ASP A 10 1.15 -2.47 15.22
N SER A 11 -0.09 -2.10 14.88
CA SER A 11 -0.74 -0.91 15.44
C SER A 11 -0.81 -0.99 16.98
N LYS A 12 -1.24 -2.14 17.50
CA LYS A 12 -1.34 -2.41 18.95
C LYS A 12 0.04 -2.47 19.62
N ARG A 13 1.03 -3.11 18.99
CA ARG A 13 2.42 -3.16 19.48
C ARG A 13 3.00 -1.75 19.61
N LEU A 14 2.92 -0.95 18.54
CA LEU A 14 3.44 0.41 18.53
C LEU A 14 2.77 1.30 19.56
N LEU A 15 1.45 1.20 19.70
CA LEU A 15 0.71 1.92 20.74
C LEU A 15 1.22 1.54 22.13
N LYS A 16 1.25 0.24 22.46
CA LYS A 16 1.68 -0.26 23.77
C LYS A 16 3.08 0.23 24.16
N GLU A 17 4.05 0.03 23.27
CA GLU A 17 5.45 0.37 23.53
C GLU A 17 5.66 1.88 23.73
N ASN A 18 4.98 2.70 22.92
CA ASN A 18 5.25 4.13 22.86
C ASN A 18 4.34 4.95 23.78
N LEU A 19 3.16 4.45 24.13
CA LEU A 19 2.29 5.09 25.11
C LEU A 19 2.93 5.06 26.51
N LYS A 20 3.57 3.95 26.88
CA LYS A 20 4.36 3.85 28.11
C LYS A 20 5.52 4.85 28.11
N ARG A 21 6.24 4.95 26.99
CA ARG A 21 7.39 5.87 26.83
C ARG A 21 7.00 7.34 26.89
N LEU A 22 5.87 7.72 26.28
CA LEU A 22 5.48 9.12 26.09
C LEU A 22 4.53 9.64 27.17
N ALA A 23 3.66 8.79 27.70
CA ALA A 23 2.61 9.18 28.65
C ALA A 23 2.70 8.45 29.99
N GLY A 24 3.62 7.49 30.16
CA GLY A 24 3.70 6.67 31.38
C GLY A 24 2.52 5.72 31.58
N ILE A 25 1.66 5.55 30.57
CA ILE A 25 0.49 4.67 30.61
C ILE A 25 0.92 3.30 30.10
N ASP A 26 0.96 2.31 31.00
CA ASP A 26 1.32 0.93 30.66
C ASP A 26 0.06 0.11 30.38
N LEU A 27 -0.29 -0.03 29.10
CA LEU A 27 -1.42 -0.86 28.70
C LEU A 27 -0.98 -2.32 28.59
N THR A 28 -1.70 -3.20 29.27
CA THR A 28 -1.46 -4.64 29.22
C THR A 28 -2.07 -5.28 27.97
N ILE A 29 -1.79 -4.69 26.79
CA ILE A 29 -2.23 -5.25 25.51
C ILE A 29 -1.43 -6.52 25.24
N LEU A 30 -2.14 -7.61 24.97
CA LEU A 30 -1.57 -8.91 24.64
C LEU A 30 -2.11 -9.32 23.27
N SER A 31 -1.20 -9.53 22.33
CA SER A 31 -1.53 -10.00 21.00
C SER A 31 -0.45 -10.95 20.50
N ALA A 32 -0.86 -11.93 19.72
CA ALA A 32 0.02 -12.87 19.04
C ALA A 32 -0.39 -12.99 17.58
N GLN A 33 0.57 -13.07 16.68
CA GLN A 33 0.31 -13.25 15.25
C GLN A 33 0.52 -14.72 14.86
N ILE A 34 -0.37 -15.25 14.03
CA ILE A 34 -0.27 -16.60 13.47
C ILE A 34 -0.24 -16.52 11.94
N THR A 35 0.73 -17.20 11.34
CA THR A 35 0.89 -17.37 9.89
C THR A 35 1.10 -18.85 9.57
N GLN A 36 1.34 -19.18 8.30
CA GLN A 36 1.67 -20.54 7.89
C GLN A 36 2.98 -21.08 8.48
N SER A 37 3.91 -20.20 8.86
CA SER A 37 5.20 -20.60 9.44
C SER A 37 5.18 -20.70 10.96
N THR A 38 4.04 -20.43 11.61
CA THR A 38 3.95 -20.41 13.08
C THR A 38 3.99 -21.83 13.65
N ASP A 39 4.97 -22.10 14.52
CA ASP A 39 4.93 -23.25 15.43
C ASP A 39 4.11 -22.89 16.68
N PHE A 40 2.99 -23.60 16.88
CA PHE A 40 2.10 -23.34 18.01
C PHE A 40 2.72 -23.65 19.38
N ALA A 41 3.64 -24.63 19.47
CA ALA A 41 4.30 -24.96 20.73
C ALA A 41 5.31 -23.87 21.11
N GLU A 42 6.07 -23.37 20.14
CA GLU A 42 6.96 -22.23 20.35
C GLU A 42 6.17 -20.98 20.71
N LEU A 43 5.06 -20.71 20.01
CA LEU A 43 4.20 -19.56 20.27
C LEU A 43 3.68 -19.55 21.71
N VAL A 44 3.20 -20.68 22.21
CA VAL A 44 2.75 -20.80 23.61
C VAL A 44 3.91 -20.64 24.60
N SER A 45 5.09 -21.15 24.28
CA SER A 45 6.26 -20.97 25.13
C SER A 45 6.67 -19.49 25.25
N GLN A 46 6.55 -18.72 24.16
CA GLN A 46 6.84 -17.29 24.15
C GLN A 46 5.70 -16.45 24.75
N GLN A 47 4.45 -16.93 24.62
CA GLN A 47 3.23 -16.25 25.04
C GLN A 47 2.36 -17.16 25.92
N PRO A 48 2.76 -17.44 27.19
CA PRO A 48 2.07 -18.43 28.03
C PRO A 48 0.60 -18.12 28.32
N TRP A 49 0.21 -16.83 28.22
CA TRP A 49 -1.18 -16.39 28.41
C TRP A 49 -2.15 -17.02 27.41
N LEU A 50 -1.67 -17.46 26.24
CA LEU A 50 -2.49 -18.17 25.25
C LEU A 50 -3.16 -19.41 25.84
N SER A 51 -2.53 -20.08 26.81
CA SER A 51 -3.06 -21.30 27.42
C SER A 51 -3.88 -21.07 28.70
N THR A 52 -3.89 -19.86 29.25
CA THR A 52 -4.48 -19.59 30.57
C THR A 52 -5.69 -18.67 30.54
N THR A 53 -5.98 -18.05 29.40
CA THR A 53 -7.12 -17.16 29.23
C THR A 53 -8.00 -17.59 28.06
N LYS A 54 -9.23 -17.09 28.04
CA LYS A 54 -10.10 -17.19 26.88
C LYS A 54 -9.64 -16.21 25.81
N LEU A 55 -9.85 -16.55 24.55
CA LEU A 55 -9.22 -15.92 23.40
C LEU A 55 -10.24 -15.44 22.37
N VAL A 56 -9.80 -14.46 21.60
CA VAL A 56 -10.38 -14.01 20.34
C VAL A 56 -9.38 -14.31 19.23
N VAL A 57 -9.87 -14.79 18.09
CA VAL A 57 -9.06 -14.97 16.89
C VAL A 57 -9.78 -14.34 15.69
N LYS A 58 -9.03 -13.57 14.90
CA LYS A 58 -9.54 -12.90 13.70
C LYS A 58 -8.44 -12.72 12.65
N PRO A 59 -8.76 -12.73 11.33
CA PRO A 59 -7.79 -12.38 10.29
C PRO A 59 -7.25 -10.96 10.46
N ASP A 60 -5.96 -10.80 10.17
CA ASP A 60 -5.23 -9.53 10.25
C ASP A 60 -4.58 -9.20 8.89
N MET A 61 -5.43 -8.82 7.93
CA MET A 61 -5.06 -8.63 6.51
C MET A 61 -5.71 -7.39 5.90
N LEU A 62 -5.80 -6.31 6.67
CA LEU A 62 -6.22 -4.97 6.21
C LEU A 62 -7.64 -4.83 5.62
N PHE A 63 -8.58 -5.70 6.00
CA PHE A 63 -10.00 -5.53 5.66
C PHE A 63 -10.87 -5.43 6.92
N GLY A 64 -11.95 -4.64 6.82
CA GLY A 64 -12.92 -4.43 7.89
C GLY A 64 -14.06 -5.45 7.88
N LYS A 65 -15.07 -5.21 8.72
CA LYS A 65 -16.34 -5.99 8.76
C LYS A 65 -16.15 -7.50 9.02
N ARG A 66 -15.05 -7.86 9.69
CA ARG A 66 -14.70 -9.25 10.07
C ARG A 66 -15.80 -9.92 10.89
N GLY A 67 -16.35 -9.22 11.88
CA GLY A 67 -17.45 -9.74 12.72
C GLY A 67 -18.72 -10.05 11.92
N LYS A 68 -19.13 -9.14 11.03
CA LYS A 68 -20.29 -9.34 10.13
C LYS A 68 -20.08 -10.47 9.11
N SER A 69 -18.84 -10.88 8.87
CA SER A 69 -18.47 -11.90 7.88
C SER A 69 -18.20 -13.28 8.51
N GLY A 70 -18.45 -13.46 9.82
CA GLY A 70 -18.18 -14.72 10.52
C GLY A 70 -16.68 -15.07 10.63
N LEU A 71 -15.81 -14.07 10.48
CA LEU A 71 -14.35 -14.22 10.54
C LEU A 71 -13.76 -13.83 11.90
N VAL A 72 -14.61 -13.70 12.92
CA VAL A 72 -14.18 -13.45 14.30
C VAL A 72 -14.77 -14.56 15.16
N ALA A 73 -13.91 -15.29 15.86
CA ALA A 73 -14.35 -16.22 16.90
C ALA A 73 -13.95 -15.68 18.26
N LEU A 74 -14.89 -15.75 19.20
CA LEU A 74 -14.80 -15.17 20.54
C LEU A 74 -14.85 -16.27 21.60
N ASN A 75 -14.28 -15.98 22.78
CA ASN A 75 -14.37 -16.83 23.97
C ASN A 75 -13.87 -18.28 23.74
N LEU A 76 -12.79 -18.44 22.96
CA LEU A 76 -12.18 -19.72 22.65
C LEU A 76 -11.08 -20.09 23.67
N ASP A 77 -10.80 -21.36 23.85
CA ASP A 77 -9.47 -21.80 24.33
C ASP A 77 -8.47 -21.95 23.18
N PHE A 78 -7.20 -22.22 23.51
CA PHE A 78 -6.15 -22.29 22.50
C PHE A 78 -6.30 -23.47 21.53
N ASP A 79 -6.89 -24.59 21.97
CA ASP A 79 -7.14 -25.74 21.10
C ASP A 79 -8.19 -25.38 20.04
N GLN A 80 -9.26 -24.71 20.46
CA GLN A 80 -10.28 -24.17 19.55
C GLN A 80 -9.73 -23.10 18.60
N VAL A 81 -8.79 -22.25 19.06
CA VAL A 81 -8.10 -21.30 18.17
C VAL A 81 -7.29 -22.02 17.09
N LYS A 82 -6.55 -23.08 17.44
CA LYS A 82 -5.80 -23.89 16.45
C LYS A 82 -6.72 -24.51 15.41
N GLU A 83 -7.86 -25.04 15.83
CA GLU A 83 -8.89 -25.58 14.92
C GLU A 83 -9.42 -24.49 13.99
N PHE A 84 -9.83 -23.35 14.54
CA PHE A 84 -10.35 -22.21 13.77
C PHE A 84 -9.38 -21.72 12.70
N VAL A 85 -8.08 -21.61 13.05
CA VAL A 85 -7.01 -21.19 12.14
C VAL A 85 -6.78 -22.26 11.07
N LYS A 86 -6.69 -23.54 11.46
CA LYS A 86 -6.43 -24.65 10.53
C LYS A 86 -7.50 -24.76 9.44
N GLU A 87 -8.75 -24.50 9.78
CA GLU A 87 -9.86 -24.53 8.82
C GLU A 87 -9.84 -23.39 7.80
N ARG A 88 -9.17 -22.26 8.12
CA ARG A 88 -9.29 -21.00 7.37
C ARG A 88 -7.99 -20.54 6.72
N LEU A 89 -6.85 -20.92 7.28
CA LEU A 89 -5.55 -20.57 6.73
C LEU A 89 -5.38 -21.17 5.32
N GLY A 90 -5.06 -20.35 4.34
CA GLY A 90 -4.97 -20.70 2.92
C GLY A 90 -6.32 -20.74 2.19
N VAL A 91 -7.45 -20.65 2.88
CA VAL A 91 -8.77 -20.64 2.25
C VAL A 91 -9.03 -19.28 1.62
N GLU A 92 -9.42 -19.27 0.35
CA GLU A 92 -9.81 -18.06 -0.36
C GLU A 92 -11.16 -17.55 0.13
N ILE A 93 -11.20 -16.26 0.47
CA ILE A 93 -12.42 -15.53 0.80
C ILE A 93 -12.60 -14.35 -0.12
N GLU A 94 -13.84 -13.90 -0.29
CA GLU A 94 -14.17 -12.67 -1.01
C GLU A 94 -14.58 -11.58 -0.02
N MET A 95 -13.89 -10.46 -0.05
CA MET A 95 -14.17 -9.29 0.80
C MET A 95 -14.08 -8.03 -0.05
N GLY A 96 -15.18 -7.26 -0.11
CA GLY A 96 -15.21 -5.98 -0.82
C GLY A 96 -14.91 -6.09 -2.33
N GLY A 97 -15.30 -7.20 -2.96
CA GLY A 97 -15.05 -7.47 -4.39
C GLY A 97 -13.65 -8.00 -4.71
N CYS A 98 -12.81 -8.20 -3.69
CA CYS A 98 -11.48 -8.78 -3.81
C CYS A 98 -11.48 -10.22 -3.30
N LYS A 99 -10.80 -11.14 -4.01
CA LYS A 99 -10.65 -12.54 -3.59
C LYS A 99 -9.18 -12.85 -3.30
N ALA A 100 -8.90 -13.39 -2.11
CA ALA A 100 -7.54 -13.83 -1.73
C ALA A 100 -7.58 -14.86 -0.58
N PRO A 101 -6.53 -15.69 -0.45
CA PRO A 101 -6.39 -16.63 0.67
C PRO A 101 -6.13 -15.91 2.00
N ILE A 102 -6.60 -16.50 3.10
CA ILE A 102 -6.25 -16.02 4.44
C ILE A 102 -4.85 -16.50 4.84
N THR A 103 -3.92 -15.59 5.08
CA THR A 103 -2.51 -15.92 5.39
C THR A 103 -2.10 -15.56 6.82
N THR A 104 -2.85 -14.69 7.50
CA THR A 104 -2.43 -14.08 8.76
C THR A 104 -3.62 -13.86 9.70
N PHE A 105 -3.44 -14.26 10.96
CA PHE A 105 -4.38 -14.06 12.05
C PHE A 105 -3.73 -13.30 13.20
N ILE A 106 -4.55 -12.58 13.96
CA ILE A 106 -4.21 -12.05 15.28
C ILE A 106 -5.05 -12.79 16.34
N VAL A 107 -4.39 -13.17 17.44
CA VAL A 107 -5.00 -13.80 18.62
C VAL A 107 -4.78 -12.90 19.82
N GLU A 108 -5.84 -12.71 20.61
CA GLU A 108 -5.88 -11.76 21.73
C GLU A 108 -6.71 -12.35 22.87
N PRO A 109 -6.55 -11.90 24.12
CA PRO A 109 -7.48 -12.24 25.19
C PRO A 109 -8.90 -11.82 24.86
N PHE A 110 -9.87 -12.68 25.18
CA PHE A 110 -11.27 -12.33 25.24
C PHE A 110 -11.50 -11.45 26.47
N VAL A 111 -12.03 -10.25 26.21
CA VAL A 111 -12.35 -9.26 27.24
C VAL A 111 -13.87 -9.17 27.33
N PRO A 112 -14.51 -9.70 28.38
CA PRO A 112 -15.91 -9.42 28.66
C PRO A 112 -16.09 -7.93 28.96
N HIS A 113 -17.03 -7.28 28.29
CA HIS A 113 -17.29 -5.85 28.46
C HIS A 113 -18.73 -5.50 28.06
N ASP A 114 -19.24 -4.44 28.66
CA ASP A 114 -20.59 -3.91 28.37
C ASP A 114 -20.56 -2.53 27.70
N GLN A 115 -19.36 -1.94 27.57
CA GLN A 115 -19.17 -0.61 27.03
C GLN A 115 -18.07 -0.58 25.97
N GLU A 116 -18.38 0.04 24.83
CA GLU A 116 -17.48 0.18 23.70
C GLU A 116 -17.35 1.66 23.34
N TYR A 117 -16.12 2.13 23.19
CA TYR A 117 -15.78 3.50 22.83
C TYR A 117 -15.15 3.54 21.44
N TYR A 118 -15.31 4.68 20.79
CA TYR A 118 -14.69 4.99 19.50
C TYR A 118 -13.64 6.08 19.67
N LEU A 119 -12.46 5.89 19.08
CA LEU A 119 -11.45 6.94 18.93
C LEU A 119 -10.86 6.88 17.52
N SER A 120 -10.76 8.02 16.85
CA SER A 120 -10.06 8.16 15.58
C SER A 120 -9.24 9.44 15.53
N ILE A 121 -8.07 9.36 14.91
CA ILE A 121 -7.15 10.47 14.66
C ILE A 121 -6.74 10.42 13.19
N VAL A 122 -7.01 11.50 12.46
CA VAL A 122 -6.72 11.63 11.02
C VAL A 122 -5.77 12.80 10.81
N SER A 123 -4.68 12.59 10.07
CA SER A 123 -3.78 13.65 9.62
C SER A 123 -4.38 14.40 8.43
N GLU A 124 -4.46 15.72 8.57
CA GLU A 124 -4.96 16.65 7.56
C GLU A 124 -3.87 17.66 7.16
N ARG A 125 -4.13 18.46 6.11
CA ARG A 125 -3.15 19.43 5.58
C ARG A 125 -2.69 20.43 6.64
N LEU A 126 -3.59 20.91 7.50
CA LEU A 126 -3.34 21.99 8.45
C LEU A 126 -3.29 21.52 9.92
N GLY A 127 -3.34 20.21 10.15
CA GLY A 127 -3.41 19.68 11.51
C GLY A 127 -3.89 18.24 11.58
N SER A 128 -4.62 17.93 12.63
CA SER A 128 -5.19 16.60 12.85
C SER A 128 -6.60 16.72 13.42
N THR A 129 -7.48 15.88 12.91
CA THR A 129 -8.86 15.75 13.39
C THR A 129 -8.93 14.57 14.34
N ILE A 130 -9.46 14.80 15.54
CA ILE A 130 -9.62 13.79 16.60
C ILE A 130 -11.10 13.63 16.86
N SER A 131 -11.60 12.42 16.70
CA SER A 131 -13.01 12.06 16.87
C SER A 131 -13.16 11.02 17.97
N PHE A 132 -14.15 11.20 18.84
CA PHE A 132 -14.42 10.32 19.98
C PHE A 132 -15.93 10.11 20.16
N SER A 133 -16.33 8.89 20.55
CA SER A 133 -17.71 8.59 20.93
C SER A 133 -17.79 7.54 22.05
N GLU A 134 -18.85 7.63 22.85
CA GLU A 134 -19.25 6.64 23.87
C GLU A 134 -20.02 5.45 23.28
N CYS A 135 -20.35 5.50 21.97
CA CYS A 135 -21.07 4.46 21.25
C CYS A 135 -20.18 3.87 20.15
N GLY A 136 -19.09 3.20 20.53
CA GLY A 136 -18.20 2.52 19.60
C GLY A 136 -18.76 1.19 19.08
N GLY A 137 -17.92 0.47 18.34
CA GLY A 137 -18.18 -0.89 17.90
C GLY A 137 -18.93 -1.00 16.58
N ILE A 138 -19.73 -2.07 16.46
CA ILE A 138 -20.40 -2.45 15.20
C ILE A 138 -21.46 -1.42 14.78
N GLU A 139 -22.04 -0.70 15.74
CA GLU A 139 -23.15 0.24 15.55
C GLU A 139 -22.70 1.71 15.39
N ILE A 140 -21.39 2.00 15.35
CA ILE A 140 -20.89 3.38 15.25
C ILE A 140 -21.42 4.12 14.00
N GLU A 141 -21.58 3.40 12.87
CA GLU A 141 -22.05 3.98 11.60
C GLU A 141 -23.48 4.54 11.74
N GLU A 142 -24.30 3.93 12.60
CA GLU A 142 -25.69 4.33 12.86
C GLU A 142 -25.80 5.42 13.95
N ASN A 143 -24.72 5.65 14.71
CA ASN A 143 -24.65 6.59 15.83
C ASN A 143 -23.69 7.76 15.56
N TRP A 144 -23.50 8.13 14.29
CA TRP A 144 -22.52 9.14 13.90
C TRP A 144 -22.80 10.53 14.50
N ASP A 145 -24.07 10.82 14.77
CA ASP A 145 -24.54 12.03 15.46
C ASP A 145 -23.98 12.17 16.90
N LYS A 146 -23.53 11.05 17.50
CA LYS A 146 -22.91 11.01 18.83
C LYS A 146 -21.39 11.12 18.79
N VAL A 147 -20.78 11.24 17.61
CA VAL A 147 -19.34 11.45 17.49
C VAL A 147 -19.01 12.91 17.71
N LYS A 148 -18.12 13.17 18.67
CA LYS A 148 -17.56 14.49 18.90
C LYS A 148 -16.21 14.61 18.24
N THR A 149 -15.95 15.78 17.69
CA THR A 149 -14.73 16.02 16.91
C THR A 149 -14.08 17.33 17.34
N VAL A 150 -12.76 17.31 17.46
CA VAL A 150 -11.92 18.50 17.62
C VAL A 150 -10.84 18.52 16.55
N PHE A 151 -10.49 19.71 16.09
CA PHE A 151 -9.37 19.92 15.17
C PHE A 151 -8.20 20.54 15.93
N LEU A 152 -7.03 19.92 15.84
CA LEU A 152 -5.77 20.45 16.37
C LEU A 152 -4.89 20.92 15.22
N PRO A 153 -4.53 22.22 15.15
CA PRO A 153 -3.58 22.70 14.16
C PRO A 153 -2.20 22.02 14.28
N THR A 154 -1.46 22.00 13.17
CA THR A 154 -0.08 21.46 13.13
C THR A 154 0.79 22.05 14.25
N GLU A 155 1.66 21.20 14.83
CA GLU A 155 2.54 21.53 15.97
C GLU A 155 1.84 21.87 17.30
N LYS A 156 0.51 21.77 17.39
CA LYS A 156 -0.20 21.96 18.66
C LYS A 156 -0.34 20.62 19.41
N PRO A 157 0.02 20.57 20.71
CA PRO A 157 -0.22 19.39 21.52
C PRO A 157 -1.71 19.26 21.87
N MET A 158 -2.14 18.04 22.19
CA MET A 158 -3.44 17.81 22.81
C MET A 158 -3.38 18.24 24.29
N THR A 159 -3.86 19.44 24.58
CA THR A 159 -3.96 19.96 25.96
C THR A 159 -5.25 19.47 26.64
N PRO A 160 -5.37 19.58 27.98
CA PRO A 160 -6.63 19.29 28.68
C PRO A 160 -7.82 20.08 28.11
N ASP A 161 -7.63 21.37 27.82
CA ASP A 161 -8.68 22.23 27.27
C ASP A 161 -9.10 21.81 25.86
N ALA A 162 -8.14 21.39 25.03
CA ALA A 162 -8.43 20.89 23.69
C ALA A 162 -9.13 19.52 23.72
N CYS A 163 -8.84 18.68 24.71
CA CYS A 163 -9.46 17.37 24.89
C CYS A 163 -10.86 17.46 25.54
N ALA A 164 -11.10 18.49 26.37
CA ALA A 164 -12.32 18.64 27.16
C ALA A 164 -13.64 18.47 26.35
N PRO A 165 -13.79 19.01 25.12
CA PRO A 165 -15.01 18.81 24.33
C PRO A 165 -15.31 17.34 24.02
N LEU A 166 -14.28 16.52 23.77
CA LEU A 166 -14.44 15.09 23.45
C LEU A 166 -15.02 14.33 24.65
N ILE A 167 -14.50 14.60 25.85
CA ILE A 167 -14.79 13.84 27.07
C ILE A 167 -15.87 14.46 27.96
N ALA A 168 -16.49 15.56 27.53
CA ALA A 168 -17.40 16.37 28.36
C ALA A 168 -18.63 15.60 28.90
N THR A 169 -19.12 14.59 28.18
CA THR A 169 -20.32 13.81 28.55
C THR A 169 -19.99 12.56 29.36
N LEU A 170 -18.71 12.16 29.41
CA LEU A 170 -18.30 11.00 30.16
C LEU A 170 -18.57 11.18 31.66
N PRO A 171 -18.89 10.08 32.38
CA PRO A 171 -18.89 10.07 33.84
C PRO A 171 -17.56 10.54 34.42
N LEU A 172 -17.59 11.20 35.58
CA LEU A 172 -16.39 11.76 36.23
C LEU A 172 -15.28 10.72 36.45
N GLU A 173 -15.66 9.47 36.74
CA GLU A 173 -14.76 8.35 37.01
C GLU A 173 -13.96 7.93 35.76
N ALA A 174 -14.57 7.97 34.58
CA ALA A 174 -13.94 7.59 33.32
C ALA A 174 -13.24 8.78 32.62
N ARG A 175 -13.74 10.00 32.84
CA ARG A 175 -13.31 11.21 32.14
C ARG A 175 -11.81 11.47 32.23
N GLY A 176 -11.23 11.34 33.43
CA GLY A 176 -9.79 11.55 33.64
C GLY A 176 -8.95 10.54 32.86
N LYS A 177 -9.25 9.25 33.03
CA LYS A 177 -8.54 8.15 32.38
C LYS A 177 -8.62 8.19 30.86
N ILE A 178 -9.81 8.40 30.30
CA ILE A 178 -10.00 8.50 28.85
C ILE A 178 -9.35 9.78 28.30
N GLY A 179 -9.42 10.89 29.03
CA GLY A 179 -8.73 12.13 28.63
C GLY A 179 -7.21 11.97 28.58
N ASP A 180 -6.61 11.34 29.59
CA ASP A 180 -5.17 11.03 29.61
C ASP A 180 -4.78 10.07 28.50
N PHE A 181 -5.62 9.07 28.23
CA PHE A 181 -5.44 8.15 27.12
C PHE A 181 -5.46 8.86 25.76
N ILE A 182 -6.48 9.68 25.46
CA ILE A 182 -6.58 10.41 24.19
C ILE A 182 -5.36 11.30 23.97
N LYS A 183 -4.91 12.02 25.01
CA LYS A 183 -3.68 12.83 24.95
C LYS A 183 -2.45 11.99 24.65
N GLY A 184 -2.29 10.84 25.31
CA GLY A 184 -1.19 9.92 25.09
C GLY A 184 -1.21 9.29 23.69
N VAL A 185 -2.37 8.85 23.20
CA VAL A 185 -2.55 8.32 21.84
C VAL A 185 -2.19 9.39 20.80
N PHE A 186 -2.59 10.65 21.02
CA PHE A 186 -2.20 11.75 20.14
C PHE A 186 -0.68 12.01 20.16
N ALA A 187 -0.02 11.91 21.31
CA ALA A 187 1.43 12.00 21.39
C ALA A 187 2.12 10.86 20.61
N VAL A 188 1.61 9.63 20.71
CA VAL A 188 2.08 8.48 19.91
C VAL A 188 1.86 8.73 18.41
N PHE A 189 0.69 9.26 18.04
CA PHE A 189 0.34 9.59 16.65
C PHE A 189 1.38 10.51 16.01
N GLN A 190 1.72 11.59 16.69
CA GLN A 190 2.69 12.58 16.22
C GLN A 190 4.13 12.02 16.23
N ASP A 191 4.52 11.32 17.30
CA ASP A 191 5.90 10.86 17.48
C ASP A 191 6.32 9.75 16.50
N LEU A 192 5.36 8.94 16.06
CA LEU A 192 5.59 7.82 15.14
C LEU A 192 5.19 8.10 13.70
N ASP A 193 4.78 9.33 13.37
CA ASP A 193 4.31 9.72 12.03
C ASP A 193 3.15 8.86 11.51
N PHE A 194 2.16 8.62 12.37
CA PHE A 194 0.88 8.08 11.91
C PHE A 194 0.16 9.12 11.04
N SER A 195 -0.41 8.66 9.92
CA SER A 195 -1.38 9.45 9.15
C SER A 195 -2.82 9.14 9.55
N PHE A 196 -3.05 7.97 10.14
CA PHE A 196 -4.36 7.53 10.62
C PHE A 196 -4.22 6.56 11.79
N MET A 197 -5.04 6.73 12.83
CA MET A 197 -5.27 5.72 13.86
C MET A 197 -6.75 5.67 14.19
N GLU A 198 -7.30 4.46 14.24
CA GLU A 198 -8.68 4.22 14.67
C GLU A 198 -8.73 3.06 15.65
N MET A 199 -9.47 3.23 16.74
CA MET A 199 -9.81 2.19 17.70
C MET A 199 -11.33 2.05 17.72
N ASN A 200 -11.83 0.98 17.11
CA ASN A 200 -13.27 0.77 16.94
C ASN A 200 -13.65 -0.71 17.12
N PRO A 201 -13.81 -1.20 18.36
CA PRO A 201 -13.87 -0.42 19.60
C PRO A 201 -12.61 -0.49 20.46
N PHE A 202 -12.54 0.38 21.48
CA PHE A 202 -11.80 0.10 22.71
C PHE A 202 -12.76 0.06 23.89
N THR A 203 -12.39 -0.64 24.97
CA THR A 203 -13.19 -0.74 26.20
C THR A 203 -12.35 -0.35 27.42
N MET A 204 -12.91 -0.46 28.62
CA MET A 204 -12.21 -0.22 29.89
C MET A 204 -12.10 -1.53 30.66
N VAL A 205 -10.87 -1.93 31.01
CA VAL A 205 -10.57 -3.13 31.80
C VAL A 205 -9.85 -2.70 33.05
N ASN A 206 -10.44 -2.98 34.23
CA ASN A 206 -9.90 -2.55 35.52
C ASN A 206 -9.58 -1.04 35.60
N GLY A 207 -10.40 -0.21 34.94
CA GLY A 207 -10.22 1.24 34.90
C GLY A 207 -9.17 1.75 33.90
N GLU A 208 -8.56 0.87 33.11
CA GLU A 208 -7.60 1.23 32.06
C GLU A 208 -8.17 0.96 30.65
N PRO A 209 -7.87 1.81 29.65
CA PRO A 209 -8.29 1.58 28.27
C PRO A 209 -7.70 0.29 27.66
N TYR A 210 -8.50 -0.43 26.88
CA TYR A 210 -8.09 -1.65 26.20
C TYR A 210 -8.62 -1.65 24.76
N PRO A 211 -7.76 -1.46 23.74
CA PRO A 211 -8.16 -1.51 22.33
C PRO A 211 -8.55 -2.93 21.90
N LEU A 212 -9.82 -3.13 21.51
CA LEU A 212 -10.33 -4.41 21.01
C LEU A 212 -10.11 -4.55 19.50
N ASP A 213 -10.27 -3.46 18.76
CA ASP A 213 -9.91 -3.34 17.35
C ASP A 213 -9.01 -2.11 17.15
N MET A 214 -8.03 -2.22 16.27
CA MET A 214 -7.21 -1.07 15.90
C MET A 214 -6.86 -1.10 14.41
N ARG A 215 -6.86 0.08 13.79
CA ARG A 215 -6.32 0.31 12.45
C ARG A 215 -5.29 1.43 12.51
N GLY A 216 -4.19 1.24 11.80
CA GLY A 216 -3.10 2.19 11.72
C GLY A 216 -2.65 2.42 10.29
N GLU A 217 -2.29 3.67 9.98
CA GLU A 217 -1.53 4.03 8.79
C GLU A 217 -0.35 4.92 9.17
N LEU A 218 0.82 4.62 8.63
CA LEU A 218 2.06 5.39 8.80
C LEU A 218 2.43 6.12 7.51
N ASP A 219 3.13 7.24 7.62
CA ASP A 219 3.83 7.84 6.48
C ASP A 219 5.15 7.08 6.27
N ASP A 220 5.19 6.13 5.33
CA ASP A 220 6.36 5.27 5.08
C ASP A 220 7.65 6.05 4.78
N THR A 221 7.52 7.27 4.26
CA THR A 221 8.65 8.17 4.01
C THR A 221 9.35 8.64 5.29
N ALA A 222 8.73 8.46 6.46
CA ALA A 222 9.31 8.72 7.77
C ALA A 222 10.14 7.54 8.32
N ALA A 223 10.24 6.42 7.61
CA ALA A 223 10.98 5.23 8.05
C ALA A 223 12.43 5.55 8.48
N PHE A 224 13.12 6.43 7.74
CA PHE A 224 14.52 6.78 8.03
C PHE A 224 14.74 7.39 9.41
N LYS A 225 13.75 8.10 9.97
CA LYS A 225 13.82 8.68 11.33
C LYS A 225 13.16 7.80 12.39
N ASN A 226 12.22 6.94 11.99
CA ASN A 226 11.46 6.09 12.89
C ASN A 226 11.93 4.64 12.97
N PHE A 227 12.95 4.22 12.22
CA PHE A 227 13.40 2.82 12.16
C PHE A 227 13.58 2.15 13.53
N LYS A 228 14.12 2.86 14.53
CA LYS A 228 14.28 2.34 15.91
C LYS A 228 12.96 2.21 16.65
N LYS A 229 12.00 3.10 16.39
CA LYS A 229 10.70 3.15 17.06
C LYS A 229 9.71 2.18 16.43
N TRP A 230 9.75 2.03 15.10
CA TRP A 230 8.88 1.12 14.36
C TRP A 230 9.34 -0.34 14.48
N GLY A 231 10.65 -0.56 14.59
CA GLY A 231 11.23 -1.90 14.55
C GLY A 231 11.10 -2.52 13.16
N ALA A 232 10.96 -3.84 13.11
CA ALA A 232 10.73 -4.58 11.87
C ALA A 232 9.25 -4.51 11.47
N ILE A 233 8.79 -3.33 11.03
CA ILE A 233 7.42 -3.16 10.55
C ILE A 233 7.27 -3.63 9.10
N GLU A 234 6.16 -4.31 8.81
CA GLU A 234 5.79 -4.69 7.45
C GLU A 234 4.65 -3.79 6.96
N PHE A 235 4.70 -3.39 5.69
CA PHE A 235 3.62 -2.69 5.02
C PHE A 235 2.88 -3.65 4.08
N PRO A 236 1.91 -4.44 4.60
CA PRO A 236 1.21 -5.41 3.77
C PRO A 236 0.42 -4.72 2.66
N LEU A 237 0.27 -5.45 1.56
CA LEU A 237 -0.55 -5.01 0.45
C LEU A 237 -2.03 -5.03 0.82
N PRO A 238 -2.88 -4.24 0.11
CA PRO A 238 -4.32 -4.35 0.26
C PRO A 238 -4.80 -5.79 0.02
N PHE A 239 -5.81 -6.22 0.79
CA PHE A 239 -6.42 -7.53 0.62
C PHE A 239 -6.87 -7.76 -0.84
N GLY A 240 -6.61 -8.96 -1.38
CA GLY A 240 -6.84 -9.28 -2.79
C GLY A 240 -5.63 -9.09 -3.69
N ARG A 241 -4.62 -8.32 -3.25
CA ARG A 241 -3.42 -8.09 -4.04
C ARG A 241 -2.29 -9.00 -3.56
N VAL A 242 -1.85 -9.88 -4.46
CA VAL A 242 -0.63 -10.65 -4.33
C VAL A 242 0.30 -10.20 -5.45
N LEU A 243 1.53 -9.78 -5.12
CA LEU A 243 2.49 -9.45 -6.15
C LEU A 243 2.88 -10.73 -6.89
N SER A 244 2.82 -10.67 -8.21
CA SER A 244 3.50 -11.64 -9.05
C SER A 244 5.02 -11.57 -8.81
N PRO A 245 5.78 -12.65 -9.10
CA PRO A 245 7.24 -12.63 -8.98
C PRO A 245 7.90 -11.44 -9.68
N THR A 246 7.31 -11.03 -10.81
CA THR A 246 7.77 -9.89 -11.59
C THR A 246 7.50 -8.55 -10.91
N GLU A 247 6.32 -8.36 -10.31
CA GLU A 247 6.03 -7.15 -9.53
C GLU A 247 6.89 -7.07 -8.27
N SER A 248 7.14 -8.19 -7.59
CA SER A 248 8.04 -8.26 -6.43
C SER A 248 9.46 -7.83 -6.80
N PHE A 249 10.00 -8.30 -7.93
CA PHE A 249 11.33 -7.91 -8.38
C PHE A 249 11.46 -6.39 -8.61
N ILE A 250 10.46 -5.76 -9.25
CA ILE A 250 10.46 -4.30 -9.44
C ILE A 250 10.30 -3.57 -8.11
N HIS A 251 9.46 -4.09 -7.20
CA HIS A 251 9.28 -3.50 -5.88
C HIS A 251 10.60 -3.51 -5.08
N GLU A 252 11.36 -4.60 -5.11
CA GLU A 252 12.67 -4.68 -4.46
C GLU A 252 13.71 -3.76 -5.10
N LEU A 253 13.62 -3.53 -6.41
CA LEU A 253 14.50 -2.60 -7.13
C LEU A 253 14.20 -1.15 -6.74
N ASP A 254 12.92 -0.80 -6.65
CA ASP A 254 12.41 0.50 -6.20
C ASP A 254 12.84 0.85 -4.76
N GLU A 255 12.86 -0.13 -3.84
CA GLU A 255 13.32 0.07 -2.46
C GLU A 255 14.84 0.37 -2.35
N LYS A 256 15.62 0.01 -3.37
CA LYS A 256 17.10 0.13 -3.37
C LYS A 256 17.60 1.35 -4.15
N THR A 257 16.70 2.14 -4.75
CA THR A 257 17.04 3.31 -5.57
C THR A 257 16.44 4.59 -5.00
N SER A 258 17.04 5.73 -5.33
CA SER A 258 16.43 7.06 -5.09
C SER A 258 15.44 7.46 -6.18
N ALA A 259 15.42 6.72 -7.29
CA ALA A 259 14.41 6.85 -8.34
C ALA A 259 13.07 6.25 -7.88
N SER A 260 12.03 6.37 -8.71
CA SER A 260 10.76 5.66 -8.53
C SER A 260 10.59 4.69 -9.67
N LEU A 261 10.31 3.42 -9.34
CA LEU A 261 10.07 2.34 -10.30
C LEU A 261 8.79 1.62 -9.87
N LYS A 262 7.66 1.90 -10.52
CA LYS A 262 6.40 1.18 -10.24
C LYS A 262 6.01 0.32 -11.42
N PHE A 263 5.59 -0.90 -11.13
CA PHE A 263 5.05 -1.84 -12.11
C PHE A 263 3.88 -2.59 -11.49
N THR A 264 2.79 -2.71 -12.23
CA THR A 264 1.60 -3.47 -11.80
C THR A 264 0.98 -4.11 -13.02
N VAL A 265 0.74 -5.43 -12.94
CA VAL A 265 0.07 -6.15 -14.01
C VAL A 265 -1.45 -6.00 -13.82
N LEU A 266 -2.11 -5.48 -14.86
CA LEU A 266 -3.56 -5.28 -14.86
C LEU A 266 -4.27 -6.41 -15.60
N ASN A 267 -3.77 -6.76 -16.78
CA ASN A 267 -4.28 -7.85 -17.61
C ASN A 267 -3.09 -8.56 -18.28
N PRO A 268 -2.66 -9.75 -17.81
CA PRO A 268 -1.57 -10.50 -18.44
C PRO A 268 -1.79 -10.79 -19.93
N LYS A 269 -3.05 -10.86 -20.37
CA LYS A 269 -3.46 -11.10 -21.77
C LYS A 269 -3.72 -9.80 -22.55
N GLY A 270 -3.45 -8.65 -21.94
CA GLY A 270 -3.57 -7.35 -22.58
C GLY A 270 -2.61 -7.22 -23.75
N ARG A 271 -3.04 -6.54 -24.81
CA ARG A 271 -2.21 -6.29 -26.01
C ARG A 271 -1.52 -4.93 -26.00
N ILE A 272 -1.84 -4.04 -25.06
CA ILE A 272 -1.24 -2.72 -24.93
C ILE A 272 -0.42 -2.67 -23.65
N TRP A 273 0.89 -2.49 -23.78
CA TRP A 273 1.83 -2.40 -22.67
C TRP A 273 2.46 -1.02 -22.65
N THR A 274 2.81 -0.55 -21.46
CA THR A 274 3.34 0.80 -21.26
C THR A 274 4.68 0.77 -20.51
N MET A 275 5.56 1.70 -20.86
CA MET A 275 6.83 1.98 -20.19
C MET A 275 7.02 3.51 -20.23
N VAL A 276 6.47 4.19 -19.22
CA VAL A 276 6.30 5.65 -19.26
C VAL A 276 7.18 6.34 -18.23
N ALA A 277 7.93 7.35 -18.67
CA ALA A 277 8.74 8.19 -17.80
C ALA A 277 7.85 9.24 -17.09
N GLY A 278 7.82 9.19 -15.76
CA GLY A 278 7.09 10.14 -14.91
C GLY A 278 5.70 9.66 -14.47
N GLY A 279 5.44 9.70 -13.16
CA GLY A 279 4.16 9.31 -12.57
C GLY A 279 2.95 10.02 -13.20
N GLY A 280 2.99 11.35 -13.35
CA GLY A 280 1.89 12.11 -13.97
C GLY A 280 1.65 11.73 -15.45
N ALA A 281 2.72 11.50 -16.21
CA ALA A 281 2.60 11.06 -17.60
C ALA A 281 2.03 9.64 -17.69
N SER A 282 2.47 8.72 -16.83
CA SER A 282 1.97 7.33 -16.85
C SER A 282 0.45 7.24 -16.67
N VAL A 283 -0.13 8.09 -15.82
CA VAL A 283 -1.59 8.21 -15.65
C VAL A 283 -2.25 8.72 -16.94
N ILE A 284 -1.73 9.78 -17.55
CA ILE A 284 -2.29 10.33 -18.80
C ILE A 284 -2.27 9.31 -19.93
N TYR A 285 -1.19 8.51 -20.05
CA TYR A 285 -1.11 7.45 -21.05
C TYR A 285 -2.15 6.35 -20.79
N ALA A 286 -2.33 5.93 -19.53
CA ALA A 286 -3.35 4.95 -19.17
C ALA A 286 -4.77 5.47 -19.43
N ASP A 287 -5.06 6.72 -19.04
CA ASP A 287 -6.34 7.39 -19.29
C ASP A 287 -6.62 7.47 -20.80
N THR A 288 -5.62 7.86 -21.60
CA THR A 288 -5.77 7.93 -23.07
C THR A 288 -6.08 6.56 -23.67
N VAL A 289 -5.44 5.49 -23.20
CA VAL A 289 -5.78 4.12 -23.62
C VAL A 289 -7.23 3.77 -23.26
N GLY A 290 -7.68 4.20 -22.07
CA GLY A 290 -9.05 4.03 -21.62
C GLY A 290 -10.07 4.81 -22.46
N ASP A 291 -9.82 6.09 -22.69
CA ASP A 291 -10.67 7.01 -23.48
C ASP A 291 -10.82 6.54 -24.93
N LEU A 292 -9.79 5.91 -25.49
CA LEU A 292 -9.83 5.29 -26.81
C LEU A 292 -10.53 3.92 -26.82
N GLY A 293 -11.11 3.49 -25.70
CA GLY A 293 -11.90 2.26 -25.59
C GLY A 293 -11.09 0.98 -25.36
N TYR A 294 -9.80 1.09 -25.01
CA TYR A 294 -8.90 -0.05 -24.85
C TYR A 294 -8.48 -0.32 -23.39
N ALA A 295 -9.22 0.20 -22.41
CA ALA A 295 -8.94 -0.03 -20.99
C ALA A 295 -8.76 -1.53 -20.64
N SER A 296 -9.63 -2.40 -21.15
CA SER A 296 -9.57 -3.85 -20.90
C SER A 296 -8.38 -4.54 -21.58
N GLU A 297 -7.73 -3.88 -22.53
CA GLU A 297 -6.57 -4.38 -23.29
C GLU A 297 -5.23 -3.88 -22.72
N LEU A 298 -5.26 -3.02 -21.70
CA LEU A 298 -4.08 -2.49 -21.02
C LEU A 298 -3.47 -3.59 -20.13
N GLY A 299 -2.25 -4.00 -20.45
CA GLY A 299 -1.56 -5.08 -19.78
C GLY A 299 -1.00 -4.69 -18.42
N ASN A 300 -0.55 -3.45 -18.28
CA ASN A 300 0.09 -2.96 -17.07
C ASN A 300 -0.16 -1.47 -16.83
N TYR A 301 0.02 -1.08 -15.56
CA TYR A 301 0.37 0.28 -15.17
C TYR A 301 1.86 0.30 -14.79
N ALA A 302 2.61 1.23 -15.37
CA ALA A 302 4.06 1.28 -15.25
C ALA A 302 4.58 2.72 -15.29
N GLU A 303 5.46 3.06 -14.36
CA GLU A 303 6.24 4.29 -14.43
C GLU A 303 7.68 4.09 -13.97
N TYR A 304 8.57 4.87 -14.56
CA TYR A 304 9.91 5.12 -14.02
C TYR A 304 10.16 6.63 -13.95
N SER A 305 10.71 7.13 -12.84
CA SER A 305 10.96 8.57 -12.67
C SER A 305 12.03 8.84 -11.61
N GLY A 306 12.42 10.11 -11.42
CA GLY A 306 13.47 10.45 -10.45
C GLY A 306 14.91 10.16 -10.91
N ALA A 307 15.13 10.11 -12.23
CA ALA A 307 16.43 9.86 -12.85
C ALA A 307 17.09 8.51 -12.49
N PRO A 308 16.43 7.37 -12.78
CA PRO A 308 17.06 6.07 -12.64
C PRO A 308 18.26 5.93 -13.59
N ASN A 309 19.23 5.11 -13.21
CA ASN A 309 20.40 4.82 -14.02
C ASN A 309 20.10 3.79 -15.13
N GLU A 310 21.06 3.62 -16.06
CA GLU A 310 20.91 2.73 -17.21
C GLU A 310 20.60 1.27 -16.83
N GLU A 311 21.26 0.73 -15.80
CA GLU A 311 21.07 -0.67 -15.39
C GLU A 311 19.71 -0.87 -14.70
N GLU A 312 19.25 0.08 -13.90
CA GLU A 312 17.90 0.07 -13.31
C GLU A 312 16.83 0.03 -14.40
N VAL A 313 16.94 0.89 -15.42
CA VAL A 313 15.99 0.92 -16.53
C VAL A 313 16.10 -0.32 -17.41
N LEU A 314 17.29 -0.90 -17.59
CA LEU A 314 17.46 -2.18 -18.28
C LEU A 314 16.70 -3.30 -17.57
N HIS A 315 16.88 -3.45 -16.26
CA HIS A 315 16.15 -4.45 -15.46
C HIS A 315 14.65 -4.24 -15.50
N TYR A 316 14.21 -2.99 -15.36
CA TYR A 316 12.81 -2.60 -15.49
C TYR A 316 12.23 -2.95 -16.87
N ALA A 317 12.94 -2.61 -17.95
CA ALA A 317 12.51 -2.85 -19.32
C ALA A 317 12.43 -4.35 -19.65
N ARG A 318 13.37 -5.17 -19.15
CA ARG A 318 13.32 -6.63 -19.29
C ARG A 318 12.03 -7.21 -18.72
N VAL A 319 11.67 -6.79 -17.51
CA VAL A 319 10.43 -7.20 -16.84
C VAL A 319 9.19 -6.88 -17.69
N VAL A 320 9.07 -5.63 -18.16
CA VAL A 320 7.92 -5.22 -18.98
C VAL A 320 7.84 -6.06 -20.26
N LEU A 321 8.98 -6.28 -20.92
CA LEU A 321 9.05 -7.06 -22.17
C LEU A 321 8.73 -8.54 -21.94
N ASP A 322 9.19 -9.12 -20.83
CA ASP A 322 8.89 -10.50 -20.46
C ASP A 322 7.38 -10.68 -20.24
N CYS A 323 6.73 -9.76 -19.53
CA CYS A 323 5.27 -9.79 -19.39
C CYS A 323 4.56 -9.58 -20.73
N ALA A 324 4.99 -8.63 -21.55
CA ALA A 324 4.34 -8.32 -22.83
C ALA A 324 4.40 -9.46 -23.86
N THR A 325 5.43 -10.31 -23.75
CA THR A 325 5.71 -11.43 -24.66
C THR A 325 5.30 -12.81 -24.12
N ALA A 326 4.82 -12.90 -22.87
CA ALA A 326 4.55 -14.18 -22.21
C ALA A 326 3.44 -15.01 -22.87
N ASP A 327 2.35 -14.37 -23.31
CA ASP A 327 1.13 -15.04 -23.78
C ASP A 327 0.77 -14.65 -25.23
N PRO A 328 1.54 -15.03 -26.27
CA PRO A 328 1.23 -14.67 -27.64
C PRO A 328 -0.08 -15.30 -28.12
N ASP A 329 -1.00 -14.48 -28.64
CA ASP A 329 -2.33 -14.89 -29.10
C ASP A 329 -2.58 -14.53 -30.56
N GLY A 330 -1.50 -14.21 -31.29
CA GLY A 330 -1.54 -13.85 -32.72
C GLY A 330 -2.10 -12.46 -33.02
N ARG A 331 -2.64 -11.72 -32.04
CA ARG A 331 -3.07 -10.32 -32.23
C ARG A 331 -1.87 -9.39 -32.31
N LYS A 332 -2.00 -8.27 -33.03
CA LYS A 332 -1.00 -7.19 -33.00
C LYS A 332 -0.98 -6.59 -31.59
N ARG A 333 0.22 -6.39 -31.04
CA ARG A 333 0.44 -5.82 -29.70
C ARG A 333 1.20 -4.51 -29.82
N ALA A 334 1.02 -3.63 -28.84
CA ALA A 334 1.70 -2.35 -28.77
C ALA A 334 2.47 -2.23 -27.46
N LEU A 335 3.71 -1.77 -27.54
CA LEU A 335 4.48 -1.27 -26.41
C LEU A 335 4.62 0.24 -26.55
N LEU A 336 4.06 1.00 -25.63
CA LEU A 336 4.13 2.46 -25.59
C LEU A 336 5.26 2.88 -24.65
N ILE A 337 6.36 3.36 -25.24
CA ILE A 337 7.51 3.91 -24.51
C ILE A 337 7.39 5.42 -24.61
N GLY A 338 7.04 6.09 -23.51
CA GLY A 338 6.67 7.51 -23.56
C GLY A 338 7.08 8.27 -22.32
N GLY A 339 6.67 9.53 -22.23
CA GLY A 339 6.88 10.34 -21.04
C GLY A 339 6.56 11.81 -21.25
N GLY A 340 6.58 12.57 -20.16
CA GLY A 340 6.63 14.03 -20.22
C GLY A 340 8.02 14.53 -20.65
N ILE A 341 8.15 15.82 -20.92
CA ILE A 341 9.48 16.44 -21.08
C ILE A 341 10.19 16.37 -19.73
N ALA A 342 11.29 15.63 -19.67
CA ALA A 342 12.04 15.43 -18.45
C ALA A 342 12.74 16.73 -18.01
N ASN A 343 12.65 17.05 -16.72
CA ASN A 343 13.33 18.23 -16.16
C ASN A 343 14.83 17.96 -15.91
N PHE A 344 15.18 16.77 -15.43
CA PHE A 344 16.54 16.44 -14.99
C PHE A 344 16.97 14.98 -15.25
N THR A 345 16.06 14.12 -15.75
CA THR A 345 16.40 12.73 -16.07
C THR A 345 17.29 12.68 -17.31
N ASP A 346 18.38 11.92 -17.24
CA ASP A 346 19.23 11.65 -18.40
C ASP A 346 18.49 10.70 -19.36
N VAL A 347 17.90 11.30 -20.39
CA VAL A 347 17.14 10.57 -21.41
C VAL A 347 18.05 9.60 -22.18
N ALA A 348 19.32 9.93 -22.40
CA ALA A 348 20.22 9.05 -23.13
C ALA A 348 20.56 7.80 -22.32
N ALA A 349 20.91 7.95 -21.03
CA ALA A 349 21.20 6.83 -20.15
C ALA A 349 19.98 5.90 -19.99
N THR A 350 18.80 6.47 -19.74
CA THR A 350 17.56 5.68 -19.60
C THR A 350 17.21 4.95 -20.90
N PHE A 351 17.30 5.62 -22.05
CA PHE A 351 17.03 4.97 -23.34
C PHE A 351 18.07 3.92 -23.73
N ASN A 352 19.33 4.07 -23.35
CA ASN A 352 20.33 3.02 -23.56
C ASN A 352 19.92 1.71 -22.88
N GLY A 353 19.40 1.78 -21.65
CA GLY A 353 18.88 0.63 -20.92
C GLY A 353 17.70 -0.02 -21.64
N ILE A 354 16.74 0.78 -22.10
CA ILE A 354 15.59 0.31 -22.89
C ILE A 354 16.04 -0.34 -24.20
N ILE A 355 16.94 0.31 -24.95
CA ILE A 355 17.47 -0.16 -26.23
C ILE A 355 18.18 -1.50 -26.05
N ARG A 356 18.98 -1.65 -24.99
CA ARG A 356 19.63 -2.93 -24.64
C ARG A 356 18.59 -4.02 -24.40
N ALA A 357 17.55 -3.74 -23.60
CA ALA A 357 16.48 -4.70 -23.35
C ALA A 357 15.72 -5.11 -24.64
N LEU A 358 15.40 -4.14 -25.50
CA LEU A 358 14.74 -4.38 -26.79
C LEU A 358 15.60 -5.28 -27.70
N ARG A 359 16.91 -5.06 -27.74
CA ARG A 359 17.85 -5.89 -28.51
C ARG A 359 17.90 -7.32 -27.98
N GLU A 360 17.91 -7.50 -26.66
CA GLU A 360 17.90 -8.83 -26.04
C GLU A 360 16.61 -9.61 -26.31
N LYS A 361 15.48 -8.91 -26.46
CA LYS A 361 14.14 -9.50 -26.58
C LYS A 361 13.56 -9.45 -28.01
N VAL A 362 14.32 -9.01 -29.01
CA VAL A 362 13.84 -8.80 -30.39
C VAL A 362 13.12 -10.00 -30.98
N HIS A 363 13.64 -11.22 -30.77
CA HIS A 363 13.03 -12.46 -31.26
C HIS A 363 11.66 -12.73 -30.61
N TRP A 364 11.54 -12.52 -29.30
CA TRP A 364 10.30 -12.69 -28.55
C TRP A 364 9.25 -11.65 -28.94
N MET A 365 9.68 -10.41 -29.17
CA MET A 365 8.82 -9.34 -29.67
C MET A 365 8.27 -9.63 -31.06
N ALA A 366 9.11 -10.13 -31.97
CA ALA A 366 8.70 -10.55 -33.31
C ALA A 366 7.66 -11.67 -33.25
N HIS A 367 7.94 -12.72 -32.48
CA HIS A 367 7.04 -13.86 -32.28
C HIS A 367 5.68 -13.42 -31.68
N SER A 368 5.70 -12.48 -30.76
CA SER A 368 4.52 -11.95 -30.08
C SER A 368 3.84 -10.80 -30.83
N ARG A 369 4.31 -10.44 -32.03
CA ARG A 369 3.79 -9.34 -32.87
C ARG A 369 3.70 -8.00 -32.14
N ILE A 370 4.70 -7.70 -31.31
CA ILE A 370 4.80 -6.42 -30.59
C ILE A 370 5.39 -5.34 -31.50
N LEU A 371 4.67 -4.23 -31.64
CA LEU A 371 5.14 -2.99 -32.23
C LEU A 371 5.48 -2.00 -31.10
N ALA A 372 6.73 -1.55 -31.03
CA ALA A 372 7.15 -0.57 -30.03
C ALA A 372 7.01 0.85 -30.61
N ASN A 373 6.23 1.69 -29.94
CA ASN A 373 6.04 3.10 -30.28
C ASN A 373 6.73 3.93 -29.21
N VAL A 374 7.74 4.70 -29.59
CA VAL A 374 8.51 5.57 -28.71
C VAL A 374 8.07 7.01 -28.93
N VAL A 375 7.68 7.71 -27.87
CA VAL A 375 7.39 9.14 -27.88
C VAL A 375 8.39 9.85 -26.97
N LEU A 376 9.23 10.69 -27.57
CA LEU A 376 10.32 11.42 -26.91
C LEU A 376 10.24 12.89 -27.27
N LEU A 377 10.11 13.77 -26.27
CA LEU A 377 10.13 15.24 -26.45
C LEU A 377 9.16 15.74 -27.54
N GLY A 378 7.99 15.10 -27.67
CA GLY A 378 7.00 15.42 -28.69
C GLY A 378 7.26 14.84 -30.09
N THR A 379 8.33 14.06 -30.28
CA THR A 379 8.62 13.33 -31.52
C THR A 379 8.29 11.84 -31.34
N THR A 380 7.60 11.24 -32.31
CA THR A 380 7.23 9.81 -32.27
C THR A 380 8.12 9.00 -33.21
N TYR A 381 8.71 7.91 -32.70
CA TYR A 381 9.49 6.92 -33.43
C TYR A 381 8.78 5.57 -33.34
N ILE A 382 8.57 4.87 -34.48
CA ILE A 382 7.88 3.57 -34.52
C ILE A 382 8.90 2.47 -34.86
N PHE A 383 8.96 1.42 -34.05
CA PHE A 383 9.85 0.28 -34.23
C PHE A 383 9.05 -0.99 -34.55
N SER A 384 9.30 -1.56 -35.73
CA SER A 384 8.75 -2.85 -36.16
C SER A 384 9.85 -3.92 -36.23
N PRO A 385 9.66 -5.09 -35.59
CA PRO A 385 10.64 -6.18 -35.61
C PRO A 385 10.85 -6.84 -36.99
N ASP A 386 10.03 -6.51 -38.00
CA ASP A 386 10.19 -7.01 -39.38
C ASP A 386 11.35 -6.34 -40.16
N SER A 387 12.10 -5.44 -39.53
CA SER A 387 13.29 -4.79 -40.09
C SER A 387 14.58 -5.41 -39.53
N SER A 388 15.58 -5.60 -40.39
CA SER A 388 16.82 -6.31 -40.04
C SER A 388 17.52 -5.73 -38.79
N PRO A 389 18.24 -6.55 -37.99
CA PRO A 389 18.90 -6.13 -36.73
C PRO A 389 19.79 -4.88 -36.87
N HIS A 390 20.33 -4.66 -38.07
CA HIS A 390 21.23 -3.55 -38.38
C HIS A 390 20.53 -2.22 -38.68
N ASN A 391 19.22 -2.21 -38.99
CA ASN A 391 18.46 -1.01 -39.32
C ASN A 391 17.53 -0.51 -38.21
N LEU A 392 17.39 -1.27 -37.11
CA LEU A 392 16.50 -0.93 -36.00
C LEU A 392 16.88 0.36 -35.24
N PHE A 393 18.11 0.88 -35.41
CA PHE A 393 18.62 2.02 -34.64
C PHE A 393 19.42 3.05 -35.45
N SER A 394 19.51 2.93 -36.78
CA SER A 394 20.27 3.88 -37.60
C SER A 394 19.68 5.30 -37.61
N GLY A 395 18.42 5.47 -37.17
CA GLY A 395 17.76 6.77 -36.96
C GLY A 395 17.91 7.36 -35.55
N ILE A 396 18.44 6.61 -34.57
CA ILE A 396 18.79 7.16 -33.25
C ILE A 396 20.29 7.48 -33.27
N GLN A 397 20.69 8.50 -34.04
CA GLN A 397 21.99 9.11 -33.80
C GLN A 397 21.90 9.92 -32.50
N LEU A 398 22.50 9.40 -31.44
CA LEU A 398 22.68 10.07 -30.13
C LEU A 398 23.49 11.39 -30.23
N GLU A 399 24.00 11.75 -31.42
CA GLU A 399 24.78 12.98 -31.64
C GLU A 399 23.95 14.27 -31.46
N GLY A 400 22.62 14.21 -31.59
CA GLY A 400 21.74 15.38 -31.37
C GLY A 400 21.48 15.75 -29.91
N PHE A 401 21.95 14.95 -28.94
CA PHE A 401 21.67 15.16 -27.51
C PHE A 401 22.56 16.21 -26.83
N LYS A 402 23.55 16.80 -27.54
CA LYS A 402 24.43 17.84 -26.97
C LYS A 402 23.86 19.26 -27.02
N ASP A 403 22.86 19.52 -27.85
CA ASP A 403 22.32 20.88 -28.08
C ASP A 403 20.78 20.90 -27.95
N ALA A 404 20.25 20.61 -26.76
CA ALA A 404 18.82 20.76 -26.49
C ALA A 404 18.44 22.23 -26.24
N HIS A 405 18.44 23.03 -27.30
CA HIS A 405 17.73 24.30 -27.34
C HIS A 405 16.72 24.31 -28.48
N LEU A 406 15.45 24.61 -28.12
CA LEU A 406 14.36 25.07 -29.00
C LEU A 406 13.92 24.13 -30.14
N CYS A 407 12.70 23.60 -30.05
CA CYS A 407 11.69 23.94 -31.05
C CYS A 407 10.27 23.43 -30.70
N SER A 408 9.33 24.37 -30.72
CA SER A 408 7.91 24.10 -30.94
C SER A 408 7.69 23.55 -32.35
N GLN A 409 7.22 22.32 -32.52
CA GLN A 409 6.63 21.89 -33.79
C GLN A 409 5.36 21.04 -33.59
N ARG A 410 4.40 21.29 -34.48
CA ARG A 410 3.05 20.73 -34.53
C ARG A 410 3.06 19.21 -34.60
N TRP A 411 2.04 18.60 -34.00
CA TRP A 411 1.69 17.19 -34.12
C TRP A 411 1.48 16.82 -35.60
N PRO A 412 2.25 15.87 -36.16
CA PRO A 412 1.84 15.19 -37.38
C PRO A 412 0.75 14.16 -37.03
N GLU A 413 -0.27 14.06 -37.88
CA GLU A 413 -1.30 13.02 -37.79
C GLU A 413 -0.64 11.63 -37.72
N LEU A 414 -0.90 10.91 -36.63
CA LEU A 414 -0.52 9.51 -36.47
C LEU A 414 -1.26 8.68 -37.53
N PRO A 415 -0.58 7.85 -38.36
CA PRO A 415 -1.27 6.82 -39.12
C PRO A 415 -1.61 5.66 -38.17
N ILE A 416 -2.62 5.88 -37.33
CA ILE A 416 -3.26 4.87 -36.51
C ILE A 416 -4.34 4.23 -37.38
N TRP A 417 -4.09 2.97 -37.76
CA TRP A 417 -5.10 1.99 -38.21
C TRP A 417 -5.79 2.28 -39.55
N THR A 418 -5.15 1.86 -40.64
CA THR A 418 -5.86 1.32 -41.81
C THR A 418 -5.18 0.02 -42.25
N GLY A 419 -5.87 -1.12 -42.06
CA GLY A 419 -5.40 -2.46 -42.45
C GLY A 419 -5.48 -3.51 -41.34
#